data_AF-A0A8E0TRX2-F1
#
_entry.id   AF-A0A8E0TRX2-F1
#
_cell.length_a   1.000
_cell.length_b   1.000
_cell.length_c   1.000
_cell.angle_alpha   90.00
_cell.angle_beta   90.00
_cell.angle_gamma   90.00
#
_symmetry.space_group_name_H-M   'P 1'
#
loop_
_entity.id
_entity.type
_entity.pdbx_description
1 polymer ?
#
loop_
_entity_poly.entity_id
_entity_poly.type
_entity_poly.pdbx_seq_one_letter_code
_entity_poly.pdbx_strand_id
1 'polypeptide(L)'
;MATEIDLHLGRRLRRRRRLLGLTQQQLAVQVGIRFQQIQKYECGANRISAARLWQLAEALETPVNYFYDGLSEALERKDAGPGNGHGGEMFSRKETIDLIQAYYQLGERPRRRLLDLAKSLHATPETA
;
A
#
# COMPACT_ATOMS: atom_id res chain seq x y z
N MET A 1 11.66 -14.91 1.58
CA MET A 1 10.78 -14.75 2.76
C MET A 1 9.52 -14.00 2.34
N ALA A 2 8.37 -14.40 2.91
CA ALA A 2 7.10 -13.72 2.74
C ALA A 2 7.19 -12.30 3.32
N THR A 3 6.79 -11.30 2.54
CA THR A 3 6.73 -9.92 3.02
C THR A 3 5.38 -9.66 3.71
N GLU A 4 5.29 -8.60 4.51
CA GLU A 4 4.02 -8.20 5.12
C GLU A 4 2.95 -7.91 4.06
N ILE A 5 3.40 -7.40 2.90
CA ILE A 5 2.56 -7.19 1.72
C ILE A 5 1.99 -8.52 1.25
N ASP A 6 2.82 -9.56 1.07
CA ASP A 6 2.35 -10.89 0.63
C ASP A 6 1.30 -11.49 1.58
N LEU A 7 1.52 -11.34 2.89
CA LEU A 7 0.58 -11.77 3.92
C LEU A 7 -0.74 -10.98 3.87
N HIS A 8 -0.66 -9.66 3.71
CA HIS A 8 -1.84 -8.81 3.59
C HIS A 8 -2.66 -9.17 2.34
N LEU A 9 -2.02 -9.27 1.19
CA LEU A 9 -2.64 -9.69 -0.07
C LEU A 9 -3.33 -11.06 0.09
N GLY A 10 -2.65 -12.02 0.72
CA GLY A 10 -3.20 -13.35 1.02
C GLY A 10 -4.44 -13.32 1.92
N ARG A 11 -4.45 -12.47 2.95
CA ARG A 11 -5.62 -12.28 3.83
C ARG A 11 -6.79 -11.65 3.08
N ARG A 12 -6.56 -10.62 2.25
CA ARG A 12 -7.60 -9.97 1.44
C ARG A 12 -8.20 -10.95 0.42
N LEU A 13 -7.34 -11.73 -0.24
CA LEU A 13 -7.72 -12.81 -1.15
C LEU A 13 -8.64 -13.83 -0.47
N ARG A 14 -8.19 -14.39 0.67
CA ARG A 14 -8.97 -15.37 1.44
C ARG A 14 -10.31 -14.82 1.91
N ARG A 15 -10.33 -13.57 2.39
CA ARG A 15 -11.55 -12.91 2.85
C ARG A 15 -12.55 -12.78 1.71
N ARG A 16 -12.14 -12.25 0.56
CA ARG A 16 -13.04 -12.05 -0.58
C ARG A 16 -13.57 -13.37 -1.13
N ARG A 17 -12.69 -14.37 -1.31
CA ARG A 17 -13.10 -15.71 -1.74
C ARG A 17 -14.19 -16.29 -0.84
N ARG A 18 -14.03 -16.18 0.48
CA ARG A 18 -15.02 -16.68 1.46
C ARG A 18 -16.34 -15.92 1.39
N LEU A 19 -16.31 -14.60 1.16
CA LEU A 19 -17.54 -13.80 0.99
C LEU A 19 -18.33 -14.24 -0.24
N LEU A 20 -17.66 -14.70 -1.29
CA LEU A 20 -18.30 -15.28 -2.49
C LEU A 20 -18.69 -16.75 -2.31
N GLY A 21 -18.46 -17.36 -1.14
CA GLY A 21 -18.75 -18.77 -0.89
C GLY A 21 -17.86 -19.75 -1.67
N LEU A 22 -16.77 -19.27 -2.28
CA LEU A 22 -15.91 -20.08 -3.13
C LEU A 22 -14.93 -20.90 -2.30
N THR A 23 -14.71 -22.15 -2.69
CA THR A 23 -13.59 -22.98 -2.22
C THR A 23 -12.28 -22.57 -2.90
N GLN A 24 -11.13 -22.95 -2.33
CA GLN A 24 -9.83 -22.68 -2.96
C GLN A 24 -9.72 -23.36 -4.33
N GLN A 25 -10.30 -24.55 -4.49
CA GLN A 25 -10.29 -25.28 -5.75
C GLN A 25 -11.14 -24.58 -6.82
N GLN A 26 -12.32 -24.08 -6.47
CA GLN A 26 -13.18 -23.33 -7.40
C GLN A 26 -12.48 -22.05 -7.89
N LEU A 27 -11.88 -21.27 -6.99
CA LEU A 27 -11.11 -20.08 -7.39
C LEU A 27 -9.90 -20.44 -8.26
N ALA A 28 -9.21 -21.53 -7.95
CA ALA A 28 -8.07 -22.00 -8.72
C ALA A 28 -8.47 -22.36 -10.17
N VAL A 29 -9.63 -23.01 -10.35
CA VAL A 29 -10.19 -23.32 -11.67
C VAL A 29 -10.53 -22.05 -12.44
N GLN A 30 -11.19 -21.06 -11.82
CA GLN A 30 -11.51 -19.78 -12.46
C GLN A 30 -10.27 -19.02 -12.95
N VAL A 31 -9.18 -19.07 -12.17
CA VAL A 31 -7.93 -18.36 -12.48
C VAL A 31 -6.98 -19.19 -13.38
N GLY A 32 -7.28 -20.47 -13.59
CA GLY A 32 -6.47 -21.39 -14.38
C GLY A 32 -5.15 -21.80 -13.71
N ILE A 33 -5.15 -21.99 -12.38
CA ILE A 33 -3.97 -22.42 -11.62
C ILE A 33 -4.28 -23.61 -10.70
N ARG A 34 -3.24 -24.21 -10.11
CA ARG A 34 -3.40 -25.32 -9.15
C ARG A 34 -3.96 -24.83 -7.82
N PHE A 35 -4.82 -25.60 -7.16
CA PHE A 35 -5.41 -25.25 -5.85
C PHE A 35 -4.35 -24.95 -4.78
N GLN A 36 -3.24 -25.71 -4.78
CA GLN A 36 -2.12 -25.51 -3.86
C GLN A 36 -1.50 -24.12 -4.01
N GLN A 37 -1.55 -23.54 -5.21
CA GLN A 37 -1.03 -22.20 -5.46
C GLN A 37 -1.93 -21.14 -4.80
N ILE A 38 -3.26 -21.29 -4.89
CA ILE A 38 -4.19 -20.43 -4.14
C ILE A 38 -3.93 -20.55 -2.63
N GLN A 39 -3.72 -21.76 -2.10
CA GLN A 39 -3.38 -21.94 -0.68
C GLN A 39 -2.09 -21.20 -0.31
N LYS A 40 -1.04 -21.32 -1.13
CA LYS A 40 0.25 -20.62 -0.92
C LYS A 40 0.13 -19.10 -1.02
N TYR A 41 -0.76 -18.59 -1.87
CA TYR A 41 -1.07 -17.17 -1.93
C TYR A 41 -1.82 -16.70 -0.67
N GLU A 42 -2.83 -17.45 -0.22
CA GLU A 42 -3.62 -17.08 0.96
C GLU A 42 -2.81 -17.06 2.27
N CYS A 43 -1.79 -17.91 2.40
CA CYS A 43 -0.89 -17.89 3.55
C CYS A 43 0.34 -17.00 3.35
N GLY A 44 0.46 -16.30 2.21
CA GLY A 44 1.60 -15.44 1.90
C GLY A 44 2.92 -16.18 1.64
N ALA A 45 2.91 -17.52 1.57
CA ALA A 45 4.11 -18.32 1.31
C ALA A 45 4.70 -18.04 -0.09
N ASN A 46 3.84 -17.76 -1.07
CA ASN A 46 4.24 -17.38 -2.41
C ASN A 46 3.82 -15.94 -2.72
N ARG A 47 4.72 -15.20 -3.38
CA ARG A 47 4.43 -13.87 -3.92
C ARG A 47 3.45 -13.98 -5.10
N ILE A 48 2.55 -13.02 -5.18
CA ILE A 48 1.61 -12.87 -6.30
C ILE A 48 2.21 -11.86 -7.27
N SER A 49 2.40 -12.23 -8.54
CA SER A 49 2.84 -11.27 -9.56
C SER A 49 1.70 -10.31 -9.91
N ALA A 50 2.03 -9.12 -10.42
CA ALA A 50 1.03 -8.12 -10.82
C ALA A 50 -0.01 -8.69 -11.81
N ALA A 51 0.44 -9.46 -12.81
CA ALA A 51 -0.44 -10.13 -13.76
C ALA A 51 -1.41 -11.13 -13.08
N ARG A 52 -0.93 -11.87 -12.09
CA ARG A 52 -1.78 -12.81 -11.34
C ARG A 52 -2.75 -12.08 -10.41
N LEU A 53 -2.32 -10.98 -9.81
CA LEU A 53 -3.17 -10.15 -8.97
C LEU A 53 -4.35 -9.57 -9.77
N TRP A 54 -4.10 -9.14 -11.02
CA TRP A 54 -5.15 -8.71 -11.95
C TRP A 54 -6.19 -9.81 -12.20
N GLN A 55 -5.74 -11.01 -12.58
CA GLN A 55 -6.63 -12.14 -12.85
C GLN A 55 -7.42 -12.58 -11.61
N LEU A 56 -6.81 -12.50 -10.42
CA LEU A 56 -7.50 -12.76 -9.16
C LEU A 56 -8.56 -11.69 -8.88
N ALA A 57 -8.30 -10.43 -9.22
CA ALA A 57 -9.25 -9.34 -9.06
C ALA A 57 -10.49 -9.55 -9.95
N GLU A 58 -10.27 -9.94 -11.22
CA GLU A 58 -11.34 -10.30 -12.16
C GLU A 58 -12.16 -11.49 -11.66
N ALA A 59 -11.50 -12.59 -11.27
CA ALA A 59 -12.19 -13.80 -10.78
C ALA A 59 -12.98 -13.57 -9.48
N LEU A 60 -12.60 -12.58 -8.68
CA LEU A 60 -13.25 -12.23 -7.41
C LEU A 60 -14.21 -11.03 -7.53
N GLU A 61 -14.41 -10.52 -8.74
CA GLU A 61 -15.27 -9.38 -9.03
C GLU A 61 -14.95 -8.19 -8.11
N THR A 62 -13.67 -7.83 -8.04
CA THR A 62 -13.18 -6.69 -7.25
C THR A 62 -12.16 -5.88 -8.04
N PRO A 63 -12.08 -4.57 -7.82
CA PRO A 63 -10.99 -3.78 -8.36
C PRO A 63 -9.65 -4.17 -7.68
N VAL A 64 -8.52 -4.06 -8.40
CA VAL A 64 -7.19 -4.49 -7.92
C VAL A 64 -6.76 -3.76 -6.65
N ASN A 65 -7.17 -2.51 -6.47
CA ASN A 65 -6.91 -1.72 -5.26
C ASN A 65 -7.45 -2.38 -3.99
N TYR A 66 -8.51 -3.18 -4.08
CA TYR A 66 -9.08 -3.93 -2.94
C TYR A 66 -8.03 -4.75 -2.19
N PHE A 67 -7.02 -5.28 -2.89
CA PHE A 67 -6.00 -6.09 -2.23
C PHE A 67 -5.02 -5.27 -1.38
N TYR A 68 -4.95 -3.95 -1.57
CA TYR A 68 -4.05 -3.04 -0.87
C TYR A 68 -4.75 -2.20 0.22
N ASP A 69 -6.08 -2.28 0.34
CA ASP A 69 -6.82 -1.53 1.35
C ASP A 69 -6.38 -1.89 2.78
N GLY A 70 -5.97 -0.88 3.55
CA GLY A 70 -5.48 -1.06 4.91
C GLY A 70 -4.07 -1.64 4.99
N LEU A 71 -3.32 -1.67 3.88
CA LEU A 71 -1.92 -2.08 3.87
C LEU A 71 -1.03 -1.09 4.64
N SER A 72 -1.24 0.22 4.47
CA SER A 72 -0.45 1.24 5.22
C SER A 72 -0.57 1.04 6.72
N GLU A 73 -1.80 0.96 7.25
CA GLU A 73 -2.02 0.69 8.69
C GLU A 73 -1.43 -0.65 9.14
N ALA A 74 -1.42 -1.67 8.28
CA ALA A 74 -0.84 -2.97 8.60
C ALA A 74 0.68 -2.91 8.70
N LEU A 75 1.33 -2.06 7.92
CA LEU A 75 2.76 -1.79 7.99
C LEU A 75 3.08 -0.96 9.25
N GLU A 76 2.33 0.13 9.48
CA GLU A 76 2.49 1.01 10.65
C GLU A 76 2.31 0.27 11.98
N ARG A 77 1.31 -0.61 12.10
CA ARG A 77 1.09 -1.45 13.30
C ARG A 77 2.23 -2.42 13.61
N LYS A 78 3.06 -2.77 12.63
CA LYS A 78 4.19 -3.69 12.81
C LYS A 78 5.45 -2.94 13.24
N ASP A 79 5.65 -1.74 12.72
CA ASP A 79 6.75 -0.86 13.13
C ASP A 79 6.50 -0.27 14.53
N ALA A 80 5.22 -0.16 14.93
CA ALA A 80 4.80 0.12 16.30
C ALA A 80 4.96 -1.12 17.21
N GLY A 81 6.20 -1.45 17.58
CA GLY A 81 6.45 -2.31 18.75
C GLY A 81 5.87 -1.72 20.06
N PRO A 82 5.83 -2.46 21.18
CA PRO A 82 5.15 -2.06 22.43
C PRO A 82 5.77 -0.85 23.17
N GLY A 83 6.51 0.04 22.50
CA GLY A 83 7.22 1.15 23.14
C GLY A 83 7.43 2.40 22.27
N ASN A 84 6.76 2.57 21.14
CA ASN A 84 6.92 3.81 20.36
C ASN A 84 5.60 4.27 19.72
N GLY A 85 4.59 4.44 20.56
CA GLY A 85 3.52 5.39 20.24
C GLY A 85 4.06 6.81 20.38
N HIS A 86 3.62 7.71 19.49
CA HIS A 86 3.71 9.17 19.54
C HIS A 86 4.89 9.80 18.77
N GLY A 87 4.63 10.25 17.53
CA GLY A 87 5.32 11.45 17.01
C GLY A 87 5.38 11.64 15.49
N GLY A 88 5.64 10.57 14.71
CA GLY A 88 6.18 10.76 13.36
C GLY A 88 5.19 10.89 12.19
N GLU A 89 4.06 10.20 12.22
CA GLU A 89 3.28 9.98 10.98
C GLU A 89 2.08 10.94 10.80
N MET A 90 1.64 11.62 11.87
CA MET A 90 0.45 12.47 11.79
C MET A 90 0.69 13.80 11.05
N PHE A 91 1.93 14.30 11.01
CA PHE A 91 2.29 15.57 10.37
C PHE A 91 2.66 15.42 8.88
N SER A 92 3.21 14.27 8.44
CA SER A 92 3.93 14.23 7.16
C SER A 92 3.07 14.02 5.91
N ARG A 93 1.87 13.42 6.00
CA ARG A 93 1.01 13.20 4.81
C ARG A 93 0.03 14.34 4.52
N LYS A 94 -0.58 14.93 5.55
CA LYS A 94 -1.60 15.98 5.37
C LYS A 94 -0.96 17.31 4.97
N GLU A 95 0.08 17.73 5.70
CA GLU A 95 0.78 18.98 5.41
C GLU A 95 1.43 18.97 4.02
N THR A 96 1.99 17.83 3.60
CA THR A 96 2.58 17.69 2.25
C THR A 96 1.52 17.83 1.16
N ILE A 97 0.34 17.22 1.35
CA ILE A 97 -0.77 17.35 0.39
C ILE A 97 -1.28 18.79 0.35
N ASP A 98 -1.48 19.42 1.51
CA ASP A 98 -1.93 20.80 1.61
C ASP A 98 -0.91 21.76 0.97
N LEU A 99 0.39 21.52 1.15
CA LEU A 99 1.46 22.29 0.52
C LEU A 99 1.46 22.13 -1.01
N ILE A 100 1.32 20.91 -1.52
CA ILE A 100 1.26 20.64 -2.96
C ILE A 100 0.01 21.30 -3.58
N GLN A 101 -1.14 21.21 -2.92
CA GLN A 101 -2.36 21.86 -3.37
C GLN A 101 -2.22 23.38 -3.38
N ALA A 102 -1.68 23.98 -2.32
CA ALA A 102 -1.40 25.41 -2.26
C ALA A 102 -0.39 25.84 -3.34
N TYR A 103 0.64 25.03 -3.61
CA TYR A 103 1.64 25.31 -4.63
C TYR A 103 1.05 25.44 -6.04
N TYR A 104 0.11 24.57 -6.40
CA TYR A 104 -0.56 24.64 -7.71
C TYR A 104 -1.51 25.84 -7.85
N GLN A 105 -2.03 26.38 -6.75
CA GLN A 105 -2.88 27.58 -6.75
C GLN A 105 -2.09 28.89 -6.91
N LEU A 106 -0.77 28.87 -6.69
CA LEU A 106 0.09 30.04 -6.85
C LEU A 106 0.36 30.35 -8.33
N GLY A 107 0.63 31.62 -8.66
CA GLY A 107 1.17 32.04 -9.97
C GLY A 107 2.67 31.80 -10.10
N GLU A 108 3.25 31.97 -11.30
CA GLU A 108 4.66 31.67 -11.56
C GLU A 108 5.65 32.41 -10.66
N ARG A 109 5.43 33.72 -10.43
CA ARG A 109 6.33 34.55 -9.60
C ARG A 109 6.36 34.06 -8.13
N PRO A 110 5.22 33.84 -7.44
CA PRO A 110 5.22 33.25 -6.10
C PRO A 110 5.80 31.83 -6.02
N ARG A 111 5.52 30.94 -6.99
CA ARG A 111 6.09 29.58 -7.00
C ARG A 111 7.61 29.58 -7.01
N ARG A 112 8.20 30.46 -7.84
CA ARG A 112 9.66 30.57 -7.95
C ARG A 112 10.30 31.04 -6.64
N ARG A 113 9.69 32.04 -5.98
CA ARG A 113 10.12 32.50 -4.65
C ARG A 113 10.00 31.42 -3.57
N LEU A 114 8.91 30.65 -3.57
CA LEU A 114 8.70 29.55 -2.64
C LEU A 114 9.76 28.45 -2.85
N LEU A 115 10.06 28.13 -4.11
CA LEU A 115 11.11 27.17 -4.46
C LEU A 115 12.50 27.65 -4.04
N ASP A 116 12.81 28.93 -4.25
CA ASP A 116 14.09 29.51 -3.83
C ASP A 116 14.24 29.52 -2.31
N LEU A 117 13.15 29.80 -1.58
CA LEU A 117 13.09 29.71 -0.12
C LEU A 117 13.28 28.26 0.36
N ALA A 118 12.57 27.30 -0.21
CA ALA A 118 12.72 25.89 0.12
C ALA A 118 14.15 25.38 -0.12
N LYS A 119 14.79 25.82 -1.21
CA LYS A 119 16.20 25.51 -1.51
C LYS A 119 17.16 26.16 -0.51
N SER A 120 16.88 27.39 -0.07
CA SER A 120 17.72 28.08 0.93
C SER A 120 17.66 27.41 2.31
N LEU A 121 16.50 26.84 2.67
CA LEU A 121 16.33 26.10 3.92
C LEU A 121 17.08 24.75 3.92
N HIS A 122 17.43 24.24 2.74
CA HIS A 122 18.18 23.00 2.56
C HIS A 122 19.70 23.20 2.60
N ALA A 123 20.17 24.46 2.63
CA ALA A 123 21.58 24.85 2.58
C ALA A 123 22.16 25.24 3.95
N THR A 124 21.76 24.55 5.02
CA THR A 124 22.49 24.58 6.29
C THR A 124 23.40 23.35 6.33
N PRO A 125 24.67 23.43 5.88
CA PRO A 125 25.66 22.47 6.33
C PRO A 125 25.84 22.66 7.84
N GLU A 126 25.96 21.55 8.55
CA GLU A 126 26.31 21.46 9.97
C GLU A 126 27.40 22.48 10.35
N THR A 127 27.20 23.23 11.44
CA THR A 127 28.32 23.76 12.21
C THR A 127 28.00 23.75 13.70
N ALA A 128 28.90 23.06 14.43
CA ALA A 128 29.15 22.98 15.87
C ALA A 128 28.26 22.05 16.71
#